data_AF-V9LKN1-F1
#
_entry.id   AF-V9LKN1-F1
#
_cell.length_a   1.000
_cell.length_b   1.000
_cell.length_c   1.000
_cell.angle_alpha   90.00
_cell.angle_beta   90.00
_cell.angle_gamma   90.00
#
_symmetry.space_group_name_H-M   'P 1'
#
loop_
_entity.id
_entity.type
_entity.pdbx_description
1 polymer ?
#
loop_
_entity_poly.entity_id
_entity_poly.type
_entity_poly.pdbx_seq_one_letter_code
_entity_poly.pdbx_strand_id
1 'polypeptide(L)'
;QTVGPSHARTYTVAVYFKGERIGCGTGPSIQQAEMGAAMDALEKYNFPQMAHQKRFIERKYRQELREMRRERERQEKDPDETEESRK
;
A
#
# COMPACT_ATOMS: atom_id res chain seq x y z
N GLN A 1 15.73 9.81 -10.38
CA GLN A 1 17.19 9.53 -10.32
C GLN A 1 17.39 8.02 -10.29
N THR A 2 18.42 7.47 -10.94
CA THR A 2 18.75 6.03 -10.90
C THR A 2 20.10 5.81 -10.24
N VAL A 3 20.15 4.93 -9.22
CA VAL A 3 21.38 4.55 -8.50
C VAL A 3 21.55 3.03 -8.50
N GLY A 4 22.78 2.53 -8.56
CA GLY A 4 23.10 1.09 -8.45
C GLY A 4 23.61 0.41 -9.75
N PRO A 5 24.14 -0.82 -9.64
CA PRO A 5 24.69 -1.58 -10.77
C PRO A 5 23.61 -1.94 -11.80
N SER A 6 23.99 -2.18 -13.05
CA SER A 6 23.04 -2.33 -14.17
C SER A 6 21.91 -3.33 -13.95
N HIS A 7 22.14 -4.40 -13.17
CA HIS A 7 21.18 -5.45 -12.87
C HIS A 7 20.31 -5.20 -11.61
N ALA A 8 20.60 -4.16 -10.82
CA ALA A 8 19.91 -3.84 -9.57
C ALA A 8 19.71 -2.32 -9.40
N ARG A 9 19.38 -1.63 -10.51
CA ARG A 9 19.15 -0.18 -10.45
C ARG A 9 17.91 0.12 -9.61
N THR A 10 18.06 1.06 -8.69
CA THR A 10 16.94 1.66 -7.96
C THR A 10 16.46 2.88 -8.72
N TYR A 11 15.20 2.88 -9.11
CA TYR A 11 14.50 4.01 -9.69
C TYR A 11 13.81 4.80 -8.58
N THR A 12 13.97 6.11 -8.60
CA THR A 12 13.21 7.04 -7.74
C THR A 12 12.31 7.89 -8.59
N VAL A 13 11.02 7.88 -8.27
CA VAL A 13 9.94 8.59 -8.98
C VAL A 13 9.20 9.49 -7.99
N ALA A 14 8.69 10.61 -8.49
CA ALA A 14 7.87 11.54 -7.71
C ALA A 14 6.60 11.92 -8.50
N VAL A 15 5.49 12.08 -7.79
CA VAL A 15 4.21 12.54 -8.33
C VAL A 15 4.07 14.03 -8.07
N TYR A 16 3.82 14.78 -9.14
CA TYR A 16 3.56 16.21 -9.07
C TYR A 16 2.11 16.50 -9.44
N PHE A 17 1.44 17.34 -8.66
CA PHE A 17 0.09 17.81 -8.93
C PHE A 17 0.02 19.31 -8.69
N LYS A 18 -0.48 20.06 -9.68
CA LYS A 18 -0.52 21.54 -9.63
C LYS A 18 0.84 22.21 -9.31
N GLY A 19 1.93 21.59 -9.76
CA GLY A 19 3.29 22.07 -9.50
C GLY A 19 3.85 21.71 -8.11
N GLU A 20 3.07 21.07 -7.25
CA GLU A 20 3.50 20.59 -5.93
C GLU A 20 3.87 19.10 -5.98
N ARG A 21 4.97 18.73 -5.30
CA ARG A 21 5.34 17.31 -5.15
C ARG A 21 4.51 16.69 -4.04
N ILE A 22 3.59 15.80 -4.40
CA ILE A 22 2.62 15.21 -3.47
C ILE A 22 2.96 13.79 -3.02
N GLY A 23 3.86 13.10 -3.70
CA GLY A 23 4.31 11.76 -3.31
C GLY A 23 5.62 11.35 -3.96
N CYS A 24 6.32 10.41 -3.34
CA CYS A 24 7.55 9.84 -3.87
C CYS A 24 7.64 8.33 -3.62
N GLY A 25 8.32 7.62 -4.50
CA GLY A 25 8.47 6.18 -4.43
C GLY A 25 9.77 5.72 -5.04
N THR A 26 10.29 4.63 -4.48
CA THR A 26 11.50 3.98 -4.96
C THR A 26 11.21 2.52 -5.27
N GLY A 27 11.92 1.95 -6.24
CA GLY A 27 11.77 0.55 -6.60
C GLY A 27 12.80 0.06 -7.59
N PRO A 28 13.01 -1.25 -7.70
CA PRO A 28 13.88 -1.86 -8.71
C PRO A 28 13.36 -1.71 -10.15
N SER A 29 12.08 -1.34 -10.31
CA SER A 29 11.49 -0.97 -11.60
C SER A 29 10.77 0.36 -11.51
N ILE A 30 10.63 1.04 -12.66
CA ILE A 30 9.87 2.29 -12.78
C ILE A 30 8.43 2.08 -12.30
N GLN A 31 7.80 0.98 -12.72
CA GLN A 31 6.43 0.66 -12.31
C GLN A 31 6.31 0.48 -10.78
N GLN A 32 7.26 -0.19 -10.13
CA GLN A 32 7.22 -0.32 -8.66
C GLN A 32 7.45 1.02 -7.96
N ALA A 33 8.37 1.85 -8.47
CA ALA A 33 8.58 3.19 -7.96
C ALA A 33 7.34 4.10 -8.17
N GLU A 34 6.65 3.97 -9.29
CA GLU A 34 5.40 4.69 -9.61
C GLU A 34 4.26 4.25 -8.69
N MET A 35 4.07 2.94 -8.49
CA MET A 35 3.09 2.41 -7.55
C MET A 35 3.36 2.92 -6.13
N GLY A 36 4.62 2.90 -5.69
CA GLY A 36 5.03 3.45 -4.40
C GLY A 36 4.75 4.95 -4.29
N ALA A 37 5.10 5.72 -5.31
CA ALA A 37 4.89 7.18 -5.32
C ALA A 37 3.41 7.54 -5.35
N ALA A 38 2.59 6.75 -6.05
CA ALA A 38 1.14 6.89 -6.05
C ALA A 38 0.55 6.57 -4.68
N MET A 39 0.95 5.45 -4.05
CA MET A 39 0.48 5.11 -2.69
C MET A 39 0.85 6.20 -1.67
N ASP A 40 2.08 6.71 -1.74
CA ASP A 40 2.56 7.80 -0.89
C ASP A 40 1.72 9.09 -1.08
N ALA A 41 1.38 9.41 -2.33
CA ALA A 41 0.50 10.54 -2.64
C ALA A 41 -0.92 10.34 -2.10
N LEU A 42 -1.49 9.14 -2.25
CA LEU A 42 -2.84 8.82 -1.78
C LEU A 42 -2.97 8.89 -0.25
N GLU A 43 -1.88 8.65 0.49
CA GLU A 43 -1.84 8.72 1.95
C GLU A 43 -1.62 10.15 2.46
N LYS A 44 -0.69 10.91 1.86
CA LYS A 44 -0.29 12.23 2.36
C LYS A 44 -1.15 13.38 1.84
N TYR A 45 -1.61 13.30 0.59
CA TYR A 45 -2.33 14.41 -0.04
C TYR A 45 -3.84 14.28 0.15
N ASN A 46 -4.50 15.41 0.37
CA ASN A 46 -5.94 15.44 0.56
C ASN A 46 -6.68 15.35 -0.77
N PHE A 47 -7.21 14.15 -1.08
CA PHE A 47 -8.12 13.92 -2.20
C PHE A 47 -9.56 13.82 -1.69
N PRO A 48 -10.41 14.86 -1.88
CA PRO A 48 -11.78 14.85 -1.35
C PRO A 48 -12.58 13.63 -1.81
N GLN A 49 -12.48 13.27 -3.10
CA GLN A 49 -13.16 12.10 -3.66
C GLN A 49 -12.75 10.78 -3.01
N MET A 50 -11.49 10.63 -2.59
CA MET A 50 -11.05 9.40 -1.94
C MET A 50 -11.69 9.22 -0.56
N ALA A 51 -11.83 10.29 0.23
CA ALA A 51 -12.54 10.24 1.51
C ALA A 51 -14.00 9.82 1.31
N HIS A 52 -14.66 10.34 0.26
CA HIS A 52 -16.00 9.91 -0.11
C HIS A 52 -16.06 8.42 -0.48
N GLN A 53 -15.13 7.94 -1.31
CA GLN A 53 -15.06 6.52 -1.69
C GLN A 53 -14.84 5.61 -0.47
N LYS A 54 -13.90 5.96 0.43
CA LYS A 54 -13.65 5.20 1.68
C LYS A 54 -14.93 5.11 2.53
N ARG A 55 -15.62 6.23 2.75
CA ARG A 55 -16.90 6.27 3.50
C ARG A 55 -18.00 5.45 2.83
N PHE A 56 -18.06 5.48 1.50
CA PHE A 56 -19.05 4.72 0.73
C PHE A 56 -18.82 3.21 0.90
N ILE A 57 -17.59 2.74 0.72
CA ILE A 57 -17.21 1.33 0.89
C ILE A 57 -17.47 0.88 2.33
N GLU A 58 -17.06 1.67 3.33
CA GLU A 58 -17.29 1.35 4.74
C GLU A 58 -18.78 1.21 5.08
N ARG A 59 -19.63 2.04 4.50
CA ARG A 59 -21.08 1.96 4.70
C ARG A 59 -21.68 0.76 3.97
N LYS A 60 -21.30 0.54 2.70
CA LYS A 60 -21.87 -0.51 1.84
C LYS A 60 -21.50 -1.91 2.35
N TYR A 61 -20.28 -2.09 2.84
CA TYR A 61 -19.73 -3.40 3.21
C TYR A 61 -19.43 -3.50 4.71
N ARG A 62 -20.19 -2.77 5.55
CA ARG A 62 -19.92 -2.68 7.00
C ARG A 62 -19.86 -4.05 7.69
N GLN A 63 -20.72 -5.00 7.31
CA GLN A 63 -20.74 -6.34 7.90
C GLN A 63 -19.53 -7.17 7.46
N GLU A 64 -19.29 -7.31 6.16
CA GLU A 64 -18.14 -8.03 5.60
C GLU A 64 -16.79 -7.48 6.11
N LEU A 65 -16.65 -6.15 6.22
CA LEU A 65 -15.45 -5.53 6.79
C LEU A 65 -15.25 -5.86 8.27
N ARG A 66 -16.33 -6.02 9.05
CA ARG A 66 -16.24 -6.48 10.45
C ARG A 66 -15.84 -7.95 10.52
N GLU A 67 -16.33 -8.78 9.61
CA GLU A 67 -15.98 -10.19 9.55
C GLU A 67 -14.54 -10.40 9.13
N MET A 68 -14.07 -9.74 8.07
CA MET A 68 -12.67 -9.80 7.64
C MET A 68 -11.69 -9.35 8.74
N ARG A 69 -12.05 -8.31 9.52
CA ARG A 69 -11.24 -7.91 10.68
C ARG A 69 -11.16 -9.01 11.74
N ARG A 70 -12.29 -9.63 12.08
CA ARG A 70 -12.33 -10.75 13.04
C ARG A 70 -11.54 -11.95 12.54
N GLU A 71 -11.59 -12.23 11.25
CA GLU A 71 -10.83 -13.33 10.63
C GLU A 71 -9.32 -13.06 10.69
N ARG A 72 -8.89 -11.84 10.34
CA ARG A 72 -7.49 -11.44 10.47
C ARG A 72 -6.97 -11.53 11.90
N GLU A 73 -7.76 -11.08 12.88
CA GLU A 73 -7.42 -11.20 14.31
C GLU A 73 -7.31 -12.65 14.78
N ARG A 74 -8.06 -13.59 14.17
CA ARG A 74 -7.93 -15.03 14.45
C ARG A 74 -6.62 -15.58 13.86
N GLN A 75 -6.34 -15.27 12.59
CA GLN A 75 -5.10 -15.68 11.93
C GLN A 75 -3.86 -15.13 12.65
N GLU A 76 -3.90 -13.91 13.18
CA GLU A 76 -2.81 -13.32 13.96
C GLU A 76 -2.64 -13.95 15.36
N LYS A 77 -3.67 -14.65 15.88
CA LYS A 77 -3.61 -15.37 17.18
C LYS A 77 -3.18 -16.83 17.09
N ASP A 78 -3.21 -17.44 15.90
CA ASP A 78 -2.80 -18.83 15.66
C ASP A 78 -1.48 -18.97 14.86
N PRO A 79 -0.32 -18.44 15.33
CA PRO A 79 0.97 -18.74 14.69
C PRO A 79 1.65 -20.03 15.18
N ASP A 80 1.09 -20.76 16.16
CA ASP A 80 1.82 -21.84 16.88
C ASP A 80 1.62 -23.27 16.35
N GLU A 81 0.75 -23.53 15.37
CA GLU A 81 0.54 -24.91 14.86
C GLU A 81 1.35 -25.29 13.61
N THR A 82 2.13 -24.37 13.01
CA THR A 82 2.78 -24.64 11.71
C THR A 82 4.23 -25.15 11.78
N GLU A 83 4.87 -25.15 12.95
CA GLU A 83 6.28 -25.58 13.12
C GLU A 83 6.47 -26.96 13.76
N GLU A 84 5.41 -27.67 14.19
CA GLU A 84 5.54 -29.04 14.76
C GLU A 84 5.28 -30.18 13.75
N SER A 85 4.84 -29.86 12.52
CA SER A 85 4.66 -30.86 11.45
C SER A 85 5.90 -31.08 10.58
N ARG A 86 7.05 -30.51 10.97
CA ARG A 86 8.31 -30.59 10.23
C ARG A 86 9.48 -30.99 11.13
N LYS A 87 9.31 -32.07 11.92
CA LYS A 87 10.42 -32.72 12.62
C LYS A 87 10.31 -34.23 12.60
#